data_AF-A0A0F8Y433-F1
#
_entry.id   AF-A0A0F8Y433-F1
#
_cell.length_a   1.000
_cell.length_b   1.000
_cell.length_c   1.000
_cell.angle_alpha   90.00
_cell.angle_beta   90.00
_cell.angle_gamma   90.00
#
_symmetry.space_group_name_H-M   'P 1'
#
loop_
_entity.id
_entity.type
_entity.pdbx_description
1 polymer ?
#
loop_
_entity_poly.entity_id
_entity_poly.type
_entity_poly.pdbx_seq_one_letter_code
_entity_poly.pdbx_strand_id
1 'polypeptide(L)'
;INLINEICIYLDIKTDVYISSEIKKDNLLKGEEKIIEICKILGANHYINPIGGVELYSKKRFQEEEIKLSFLKIYNILYNQGESDFIPNLSIIDVLMWNSEDVVKKMLKEYKLIEGKKNEKE
;
A
#
# COMPACT_ATOMS: atom_id res chain seq x y z
N ILE A 1 -14.36 -4.62 -3.73
CA ILE A 1 -13.42 -5.68 -4.16
C ILE A 1 -13.43 -5.83 -5.68
N ASN A 2 -14.60 -5.93 -6.33
CA ASN A 2 -14.72 -6.11 -7.79
C ASN A 2 -13.89 -5.10 -8.60
N LEU A 3 -14.01 -3.80 -8.35
CA LEU A 3 -13.22 -2.78 -9.06
C LEU A 3 -11.70 -2.98 -8.91
N ILE A 4 -11.24 -3.33 -7.70
CA ILE A 4 -9.81 -3.58 -7.46
C ILE A 4 -9.36 -4.79 -8.30
N ASN A 5 -10.15 -5.86 -8.30
CA ASN A 5 -9.83 -7.07 -9.06
C ASN A 5 -9.81 -6.80 -10.57
N GLU A 6 -10.78 -6.04 -11.10
CA GLU A 6 -10.80 -5.67 -12.53
C GLU A 6 -9.57 -4.84 -12.92
N ILE A 7 -9.17 -3.88 -12.08
CA ILE A 7 -7.95 -3.10 -12.32
C ILE A 7 -6.72 -3.98 -12.25
N CYS A 8 -6.64 -4.90 -11.29
CA CYS A 8 -5.54 -5.86 -11.21
C CYS A 8 -5.47 -6.75 -12.45
N ILE A 9 -6.60 -7.25 -12.95
CA ILE A 9 -6.66 -8.03 -14.19
C ILE A 9 -6.19 -7.19 -15.38
N TYR A 10 -6.73 -5.98 -15.53
CA TYR A 10 -6.37 -5.07 -16.63
C TYR A 10 -4.88 -4.70 -16.62
N LEU A 11 -4.30 -4.46 -15.44
CA LEU A 11 -2.88 -4.11 -15.28
C LEU A 11 -1.97 -5.33 -15.10
N ASP A 12 -2.48 -6.54 -15.30
CA ASP A 12 -1.75 -7.80 -15.14
C ASP A 12 -1.06 -7.98 -13.77
N ILE A 13 -1.69 -7.50 -12.71
CA ILE A 13 -1.24 -7.65 -11.32
C ILE A 13 -1.77 -8.99 -10.79
N LYS A 14 -0.86 -9.91 -10.48
CA LYS A 14 -1.18 -11.27 -10.04
C LYS A 14 -1.26 -11.46 -8.52
N THR A 15 -1.08 -10.39 -7.75
CA THR A 15 -1.08 -10.46 -6.29
C THR A 15 -2.44 -10.89 -5.77
N ASP A 16 -2.46 -11.88 -4.86
CA ASP A 16 -3.68 -12.31 -4.20
C ASP A 16 -4.29 -11.19 -3.34
N VAL A 17 -5.60 -11.00 -3.48
CA VAL A 17 -6.34 -9.97 -2.73
C VAL A 17 -7.23 -10.64 -1.69
N TYR A 18 -7.00 -10.31 -0.43
CA TYR A 18 -7.79 -10.81 0.70
C TYR A 18 -8.64 -9.71 1.31
N ILE A 19 -9.87 -10.03 1.70
CA ILE A 19 -10.70 -9.13 2.48
C ILE A 19 -10.41 -9.38 3.96
N SER A 20 -9.90 -8.36 4.66
CA SER A 20 -9.49 -8.52 6.06
C SER A 20 -10.61 -9.00 6.99
N SER A 21 -11.89 -8.71 6.69
CA SER A 21 -13.04 -9.20 7.46
C SER A 21 -13.29 -10.71 7.32
N GLU A 22 -12.82 -11.32 6.23
CA GLU A 22 -12.94 -12.76 5.98
C GLU A 22 -11.79 -13.54 6.65
N ILE A 23 -10.71 -12.86 7.01
CA ILE A 23 -9.62 -13.43 7.80
C ILE A 23 -10.09 -13.61 9.25
N LYS A 24 -10.12 -14.87 9.71
CA LYS A 24 -10.41 -15.22 11.11
C LYS A 24 -9.27 -14.72 12.01
N LYS A 25 -9.57 -13.69 12.79
CA LYS A 25 -8.65 -12.95 13.66
C LYS A 25 -9.40 -12.41 14.89
N ASP A 26 -8.70 -11.92 15.90
CA ASP A 26 -9.32 -11.24 17.03
C ASP A 26 -9.80 -9.84 16.61
N ASN A 27 -11.13 -9.67 16.54
CA ASN A 27 -11.74 -8.41 16.16
C ASN A 27 -11.71 -7.34 17.26
N LEU A 28 -11.23 -7.67 18.47
CA LEU A 28 -11.01 -6.71 19.56
C LEU A 28 -9.70 -5.93 19.36
N LEU A 29 -8.73 -6.50 18.64
CA LEU A 29 -7.47 -5.81 18.32
C LEU A 29 -7.71 -4.62 17.38
N LYS A 30 -6.90 -3.57 17.55
CA LYS A 30 -7.00 -2.32 16.80
C LYS A 30 -5.62 -1.84 16.36
N GLY A 31 -5.60 -0.96 15.36
CA GLY A 31 -4.39 -0.28 14.91
C GLY A 31 -3.27 -1.27 14.55
N GLU A 32 -2.09 -1.03 15.10
CA GLU A 32 -0.87 -1.82 14.89
C GLU A 32 -1.03 -3.30 15.25
N GLU A 33 -1.58 -3.63 16.43
CA GLU A 33 -1.69 -5.02 16.88
C GLU A 33 -2.56 -5.87 15.94
N LYS A 34 -3.62 -5.28 15.39
CA LYS A 34 -4.48 -5.96 14.41
C LYS A 34 -3.71 -6.30 13.13
N ILE A 35 -2.83 -5.40 12.68
CA ILE A 35 -2.02 -5.63 11.47
C ILE A 35 -0.99 -6.72 11.70
N ILE A 36 -0.32 -6.70 12.85
CA ILE A 36 0.65 -7.73 13.25
C ILE A 36 -0.03 -9.09 13.31
N GLU A 37 -1.22 -9.19 13.91
CA GLU A 37 -1.99 -10.44 13.97
C GLU A 37 -2.32 -10.96 12.56
N ILE A 38 -2.79 -10.09 11.67
CA ILE A 38 -3.05 -10.46 10.27
C ILE A 38 -1.78 -10.96 9.59
N CYS A 39 -0.65 -10.31 9.79
CA CYS A 39 0.64 -10.75 9.24
C CYS A 39 1.00 -12.15 9.73
N LYS A 40 0.85 -12.41 11.03
CA LYS A 40 1.11 -13.74 11.63
C LYS A 40 0.20 -14.82 11.05
N ILE A 41 -1.11 -14.55 10.92
CA ILE A 41 -2.08 -15.48 10.34
C ILE A 41 -1.71 -15.84 8.90
N LEU A 42 -1.24 -14.87 8.12
CA LEU A 42 -0.84 -15.05 6.73
C LEU A 42 0.61 -15.52 6.55
N GLY A 43 1.38 -15.68 7.64
CA GLY A 43 2.80 -16.03 7.58
C GLY A 43 3.68 -14.95 6.92
N ALA A 44 3.26 -13.69 6.96
CA ALA A 44 3.99 -12.58 6.35
C ALA A 44 5.16 -12.12 7.23
N ASN A 45 6.30 -11.87 6.61
CA ASN A 45 7.52 -11.33 7.24
C ASN A 45 7.81 -9.88 6.83
N HIS A 46 6.95 -9.27 6.01
CA HIS A 46 7.12 -7.90 5.53
C HIS A 46 5.76 -7.24 5.39
N TYR A 47 5.53 -6.19 6.18
CA TYR A 47 4.36 -5.32 6.06
C TYR A 47 4.75 -4.01 5.36
N ILE A 48 3.95 -3.62 4.37
CA ILE A 48 4.13 -2.40 3.59
C ILE A 48 2.86 -1.56 3.69
N ASN A 49 3.00 -0.29 4.05
CA ASN A 49 1.89 0.66 4.14
C ASN A 49 2.19 1.95 3.34
N PRO A 50 1.21 2.76 2.90
CA PRO A 50 1.50 4.05 2.30
C PRO A 50 2.23 4.99 3.26
N ILE A 51 3.05 5.89 2.71
CA ILE A 51 3.89 6.82 3.48
C ILE A 51 3.12 7.71 4.47
N GLY A 52 1.83 7.97 4.24
CA GLY A 52 0.99 8.73 5.18
C GLY A 52 0.73 8.01 6.50
N GLY A 53 0.98 6.70 6.58
CA GLY A 53 0.78 5.89 7.77
C GLY A 53 1.97 5.81 8.73
N VAL A 54 3.09 6.50 8.46
CA VAL A 54 4.34 6.35 9.25
C VAL A 54 4.12 6.52 10.75
N GLU A 55 3.37 7.55 11.16
CA GLU A 55 3.18 7.86 12.57
C GLU A 55 2.31 6.84 13.33
N LEU A 56 1.57 6.00 12.61
CA LEU A 56 0.62 5.03 13.16
C LEU A 56 1.29 3.75 13.68
N TYR A 57 2.56 3.50 13.33
CA TYR A 57 3.23 2.22 13.60
C TYR A 57 4.63 2.41 14.21
N SER A 58 5.00 1.51 15.12
CA SER A 58 6.31 1.37 15.74
C SER A 58 7.15 0.34 14.99
N LYS A 59 8.29 0.76 14.46
CA LYS A 59 9.25 -0.16 13.83
C LYS A 59 9.67 -1.27 14.79
N LYS A 60 9.95 -0.91 16.05
CA LYS A 60 10.39 -1.84 17.08
C LYS A 60 9.34 -2.92 17.33
N ARG A 61 8.07 -2.53 17.45
CA ARG A 61 6.97 -3.48 17.70
C ARG A 61 6.84 -4.53 16.60
N PHE A 62 6.94 -4.13 15.33
CA PHE A 62 6.97 -5.07 14.21
C PHE A 62 8.21 -5.98 14.21
N GLN A 63 9.38 -5.44 14.58
CA GLN A 63 10.63 -6.20 14.65
C GLN A 63 10.63 -7.27 15.75
N GLU A 64 10.00 -7.00 16.89
CA GLU A 64 9.80 -7.99 17.97
C GLU A 64 9.03 -9.24 17.50
N GLU A 65 8.27 -9.10 16.42
CA GLU A 65 7.47 -10.15 15.80
C GLU A 65 8.10 -10.68 14.50
N GLU A 66 9.37 -10.35 14.25
CA GLU A 66 10.13 -10.74 13.05
C GLU A 66 9.50 -10.24 11.74
N ILE A 67 8.73 -9.15 11.79
CA ILE A 67 8.11 -8.53 10.62
C ILE A 67 8.87 -7.25 10.25
N LYS A 68 9.35 -7.17 9.01
CA LYS A 68 9.90 -5.94 8.46
C LYS A 68 8.77 -4.94 8.22
N LEU A 69 8.94 -3.70 8.70
CA LEU A 69 8.03 -2.59 8.41
C LEU A 69 8.63 -1.68 7.33
N SER A 70 7.88 -1.41 6.26
CA SER A 70 8.27 -0.45 5.24
C SER A 70 7.10 0.43 4.80
N PHE A 71 7.44 1.57 4.22
CA PHE A 71 6.48 2.56 3.76
C PHE A 71 6.68 2.86 2.29
N LEU A 72 5.61 2.74 1.51
CA LEU A 72 5.60 3.02 0.09
C LEU A 72 5.46 4.52 -0.11
N LYS A 73 6.51 5.13 -0.68
CA LYS A 73 6.52 6.53 -1.12
C LYS A 73 6.58 6.55 -2.64
N ILE A 74 5.49 7.00 -3.26
CA ILE A 74 5.45 7.27 -4.70
C ILE A 74 6.36 8.46 -5.04
N TYR A 75 6.96 8.41 -6.23
CA TYR A 75 7.60 9.58 -6.82
C TYR A 75 6.55 10.53 -7.40
N ASN A 76 6.99 11.71 -7.84
CA ASN A 76 6.11 12.64 -8.55
C ASN A 76 5.77 12.04 -9.92
N ILE A 77 4.54 11.56 -10.07
CA ILE A 77 4.00 11.08 -11.33
C ILE A 77 3.21 12.25 -11.94
N LEU A 78 3.61 12.66 -13.14
CA LEU A 78 2.93 13.69 -13.93
C LEU A 78 2.39 13.05 -15.21
N TYR A 79 1.20 13.43 -15.61
CA TYR A 79 0.56 12.99 -16.85
C TYR A 79 -0.44 14.06 -17.32
N ASN A 80 -0.83 13.97 -18.58
CA ASN A 80 -1.82 14.86 -19.15
C ASN A 80 -3.21 14.53 -18.57
N GLN A 81 -3.93 15.51 -18.01
CA GLN A 81 -5.28 15.36 -17.48
C GLN A 81 -6.32 16.13 -18.33
N GLY A 82 -6.05 16.27 -19.62
CA GLY A 82 -6.83 17.08 -20.55
C GLY A 82 -6.37 18.54 -20.55
N GLU A 83 -7.33 19.47 -20.66
CA GLU A 83 -7.06 20.91 -20.81
C GLU A 83 -6.94 21.67 -19.47
N SER A 84 -7.13 20.97 -18.34
CA SER A 84 -7.05 21.57 -17.00
C SER A 84 -5.64 21.52 -16.42
N ASP A 85 -5.40 22.34 -15.40
CA ASP A 85 -4.19 22.25 -14.59
C ASP A 85 -4.04 20.86 -13.97
N PHE A 86 -2.79 20.39 -13.90
CA PHE A 86 -2.49 19.09 -13.33
C PHE A 86 -2.79 19.06 -11.82
N ILE A 87 -3.55 18.05 -11.40
CA ILE A 87 -3.88 17.75 -10.01
C ILE A 87 -3.19 16.43 -9.60
N PRO A 88 -2.23 16.46 -8.66
CA PRO A 88 -1.52 15.27 -8.23
C PRO A 88 -2.40 14.33 -7.37
N ASN A 89 -2.00 13.06 -7.30
CA ASN A 89 -2.54 12.06 -6.37
C ASN A 89 -4.06 11.79 -6.48
N LEU A 90 -4.63 11.97 -7.67
CA LEU A 90 -5.99 11.52 -7.97
C LEU A 90 -6.08 9.98 -8.03
N SER A 91 -7.31 9.47 -8.09
CA SER A 91 -7.57 8.03 -8.09
C SER A 91 -6.92 7.33 -9.28
N ILE A 92 -6.62 6.02 -9.14
CA ILE A 92 -6.12 5.20 -10.25
C ILE A 92 -7.04 5.23 -11.49
N ILE A 93 -8.34 5.49 -11.32
CA ILE A 93 -9.28 5.61 -12.44
C ILE A 93 -8.94 6.82 -13.33
N ASP A 94 -8.53 7.94 -12.73
CA ASP A 94 -8.11 9.12 -13.48
C ASP A 94 -6.82 8.84 -14.27
N VAL A 95 -5.86 8.19 -13.61
CA VAL A 95 -4.61 7.76 -14.27
C VAL A 95 -4.91 6.86 -15.48
N LEU A 96 -5.83 5.89 -15.32
CA LEU A 96 -6.24 4.98 -16.40
C LEU A 96 -7.02 5.67 -17.52
N MET A 97 -7.79 6.72 -17.22
CA MET A 97 -8.53 7.49 -18.22
C MET A 97 -7.60 8.18 -19.22
N TRP A 98 -6.45 8.67 -18.75
CA TRP A 98 -5.56 9.50 -19.55
C TRP A 98 -4.28 8.81 -20.04
N ASN A 99 -4.02 7.57 -19.62
CA ASN A 99 -2.80 6.86 -19.94
C ASN A 99 -3.09 5.46 -20.47
N SER A 100 -2.26 5.00 -21.42
CA SER A 100 -2.32 3.60 -21.85
C SER A 100 -1.86 2.65 -20.74
N GLU A 101 -2.28 1.40 -20.82
CA GLU A 101 -1.91 0.33 -19.89
C GLU A 101 -0.38 0.26 -19.67
N ASP A 102 0.40 0.29 -20.76
CA ASP A 102 1.87 0.25 -20.72
C ASP A 102 2.49 1.43 -19.96
N VAL A 103 1.91 2.62 -20.07
CA VAL A 103 2.37 3.81 -19.36
C VAL A 103 2.06 3.66 -17.87
N VAL A 104 0.84 3.22 -17.53
CA VAL A 104 0.44 3.00 -16.13
C VAL A 104 1.31 1.91 -15.48
N LYS A 105 1.59 0.82 -16.19
CA LYS A 105 2.51 -0.24 -15.72
C LYS A 105 3.93 0.27 -15.43
N LYS A 106 4.41 1.27 -16.15
CA LYS A 106 5.68 1.95 -15.83
C LYS A 106 5.53 2.83 -14.58
N MET A 107 4.48 3.64 -14.50
CA MET A 107 4.19 4.49 -13.34
C MET A 107 4.04 3.70 -12.03
N LEU A 108 3.49 2.49 -12.07
CA LEU A 108 3.39 1.61 -10.90
C LEU A 108 4.75 1.23 -10.29
N LYS A 109 5.85 1.37 -11.05
CA LYS A 109 7.22 1.12 -10.58
C LYS A 109 7.88 2.37 -10.01
N GLU A 110 7.25 3.54 -10.13
CA GLU A 110 7.75 4.83 -9.67
C GLU A 110 7.49 5.04 -8.18
N TYR A 111 8.09 4.18 -7.36
CA TYR A 111 8.05 4.29 -5.91
C TYR A 111 9.38 3.85 -5.29
N LYS A 112 9.53 4.18 -4.01
CA LYS A 112 10.53 3.57 -3.14
C LYS A 112 9.91 3.06 -1.86
N LEU A 113 10.47 1.99 -1.33
CA LEU A 113 10.20 1.53 0.01
C LEU A 113 11.17 2.21 0.97
N ILE A 114 10.62 2.94 1.92
CA ILE A 114 11.36 3.58 2.99
C ILE A 114 11.19 2.72 4.23
N GLU A 115 12.29 2.41 4.91
CA GLU A 115 12.22 1.71 6.17
C GLU A 115 11.53 2.60 7.22
N GLY A 116 10.65 2.00 8.04
CA GLY A 116 9.95 2.74 9.08
C GLY A 116 10.90 3.46 10.00
N LYS A 117 10.72 4.78 10.15
CA LYS A 117 11.43 5.60 11.13
C LYS A 117 10.45 5.97 12.23
N LYS A 118 10.34 5.09 13.23
CA LYS A 118 9.86 5.51 14.55
C LYS A 118 10.84 4.93 15.57
N ASN A 119 11.88 5.71 15.85
CA ASN A 119 12.61 5.57 17.10
C ASN A 119 11.77 6.32 18.13
N GLU A 120 11.31 5.60 19.15
CA GLU A 120 10.68 6.22 20.32
C GLU A 120 11.67 7.23 20.92
N LYS A 121 11.11 8.37 21.36
CA LYS A 121 11.82 9.38 22.15
C LYS A 121 12.54 8.68 23.32
N GLU A 122 13.78 9.09 23.56
CA GLU A 122 14.45 8.97 24.86
C GLU A 122 13.55 9.51 25.99
#